data_AF-A0A8T2LD07-F1
#
_entry.id   AF-A0A8T2LD07-F1
#
_cell.length_a   1.000
_cell.length_b   1.000
_cell.length_c   1.000
_cell.angle_alpha   90.00
_cell.angle_beta   90.00
_cell.angle_gamma   90.00
#
_symmetry.space_group_name_H-M   'P 1'
#
loop_
_entity.id
_entity.type
_entity.pdbx_description
1 polymer ?
#
loop_
_entity_poly.entity_id
_entity_poly.type
_entity_poly.pdbx_seq_one_letter_code
_entity_poly.pdbx_strand_id
1 'polypeptide(L)'
;MGLKNSRPKLYPGDIIEFPRCKYFSHFGVYYGERDGVPYVAHLTCRDSETKILLFGRALNSSVKLEPLDVVGKKYKVNNYLDEKHPPRDFYSHIKSEIEEAMTKPITFDILFHNSEHQATLLRYGVKKSEQIEKVYSKIVPTWRQAFEKKMF
;
A
#
# COMPACT_ATOMS: atom_id res chain seq x y z
N MET A 1 -4.66 14.55 -34.41
CA MET A 1 -5.68 14.81 -33.36
C MET A 1 -5.37 13.91 -32.18
N GLY A 2 -5.19 14.49 -30.99
CA GLY A 2 -4.47 13.88 -29.88
C GLY A 2 -5.15 12.68 -29.24
N LEU A 3 -4.37 11.61 -29.05
CA LEU A 3 -4.68 10.52 -28.14
C LEU A 3 -4.78 11.09 -26.72
N LYS A 4 -5.99 11.45 -26.28
CA LYS A 4 -6.24 11.70 -24.86
C LYS A 4 -6.08 10.36 -24.14
N ASN A 5 -4.85 10.08 -23.70
CA ASN A 5 -4.53 9.05 -22.72
C ASN A 5 -5.50 9.25 -21.54
N SER A 6 -6.58 8.47 -21.52
CA SER A 6 -7.63 8.59 -20.52
C SER A 6 -7.08 7.96 -19.25
N ARG A 7 -6.28 8.73 -18.49
CA ARG A 7 -5.87 8.32 -17.16
C ARG A 7 -7.15 8.06 -16.35
N PRO A 8 -7.22 6.98 -15.56
CA PRO A 8 -8.39 6.71 -14.75
C PRO A 8 -8.67 7.92 -13.87
N LYS A 9 -9.95 8.30 -13.76
CA LYS A 9 -10.37 9.43 -12.92
C LYS A 9 -10.07 9.06 -11.46
N LEU A 10 -9.26 9.88 -10.79
CA LEU A 10 -8.84 9.67 -9.41
C LEU A 10 -9.63 10.60 -8.48
N TYR A 11 -10.06 10.09 -7.34
CA TYR A 11 -10.71 10.87 -6.29
C TYR A 11 -9.91 10.78 -4.98
N PRO A 12 -9.77 11.88 -4.23
CA PRO A 12 -9.07 11.86 -2.95
C PRO A 12 -9.60 10.74 -2.04
N GLY A 13 -8.69 9.93 -1.49
CA GLY A 13 -9.01 8.74 -0.73
C GLY A 13 -9.00 7.43 -1.53
N ASP A 14 -8.88 7.46 -2.86
CA ASP A 14 -8.74 6.26 -3.68
C ASP A 14 -7.45 5.50 -3.37
N ILE A 15 -7.55 4.18 -3.25
CA ILE A 15 -6.38 3.32 -3.17
C ILE A 15 -5.81 3.16 -4.56
N ILE A 16 -4.53 3.50 -4.71
CA ILE A 16 -3.75 3.34 -5.93
C ILE A 16 -2.84 2.13 -5.76
N GLU A 17 -2.95 1.17 -6.67
CA GLU A 17 -2.05 0.03 -6.78
C GLU A 17 -1.01 0.29 -7.89
N PHE A 18 0.26 0.11 -7.55
CA PHE A 18 1.41 0.16 -8.44
C PHE A 18 2.00 -1.25 -8.58
N PRO A 19 1.67 -1.98 -9.66
CA PRO A 19 2.19 -3.32 -9.88
C PRO A 19 3.72 -3.32 -9.99
N ARG A 20 4.42 -4.12 -9.16
CA ARG A 20 5.88 -4.25 -9.21
C ARG A 20 6.29 -5.60 -9.80
N CYS A 21 5.72 -6.70 -9.32
CA CYS A 21 5.98 -8.05 -9.85
C CYS A 21 4.72 -8.92 -9.76
N LYS A 22 4.84 -10.21 -10.13
CA LYS A 22 3.71 -11.16 -10.16
C LYS A 22 3.01 -11.35 -8.81
N TYR A 23 3.71 -11.14 -7.70
CA TYR A 23 3.21 -11.44 -6.34
C TYR A 23 3.03 -10.20 -5.46
N PHE A 24 3.73 -9.11 -5.78
CA PHE A 24 3.76 -7.91 -4.95
C PHE A 24 3.47 -6.68 -5.79
N SER A 25 2.55 -5.88 -5.26
CA SER A 25 2.27 -4.53 -5.72
C SER A 25 2.62 -3.57 -4.58
N HIS A 26 2.91 -2.33 -4.94
CA HIS A 26 3.00 -1.25 -3.96
C HIS A 26 1.68 -0.50 -3.91
N PHE A 27 1.28 -0.02 -2.74
CA PHE A 27 0.00 0.66 -2.56
C PHE A 27 0.19 2.04 -1.94
N GLY A 28 -0.72 2.94 -2.27
CA GLY A 28 -0.85 4.26 -1.66
C GLY A 28 -2.28 4.75 -1.74
N VAL A 29 -2.56 5.89 -1.10
CA VAL A 29 -3.85 6.57 -1.16
C VAL A 29 -3.66 7.89 -1.90
N TYR A 30 -4.50 8.13 -2.90
CA TYR A 30 -4.49 9.39 -3.63
C TYR A 30 -4.90 10.53 -2.70
N TYR A 31 -4.01 11.52 -2.55
CA TYR A 31 -4.23 12.66 -1.66
C TYR A 31 -4.98 13.80 -2.36
N GLY A 32 -4.91 13.86 -3.70
CA GLY A 32 -5.43 14.95 -4.49
C GLY A 32 -4.35 15.63 -5.32
N GLU A 33 -4.70 16.77 -5.91
CA GLU A 33 -3.83 17.56 -6.76
C GLU A 33 -3.33 18.81 -6.03
N ARG A 34 -2.05 19.15 -6.21
CA ARG A 34 -1.45 20.41 -5.76
C ARG A 34 -0.71 21.02 -6.94
N ASP A 35 -1.02 22.26 -7.28
CA ASP A 35 -0.40 22.99 -8.40
C ASP A 35 -0.40 22.23 -9.75
N GLY A 36 -1.49 21.51 -10.05
CA GLY A 36 -1.60 20.70 -11.27
C GLY A 36 -0.91 19.33 -11.20
N VAL A 37 -0.29 18.99 -10.06
CA VAL A 37 0.44 17.74 -9.86
C VAL A 37 -0.33 16.81 -8.92
N PRO A 38 -0.67 15.57 -9.35
CA PRO A 38 -1.32 14.59 -8.50
C PRO A 38 -0.35 14.00 -7.47
N TYR A 39 -0.77 13.92 -6.21
CA TYR A 39 0.02 13.38 -5.10
C TYR A 39 -0.59 12.11 -4.50
N VAL A 40 0.27 11.21 -4.04
CA VAL A 40 -0.09 9.96 -3.37
C VAL A 40 0.63 9.86 -2.04
N ALA A 41 -0.13 9.52 -0.99
CA ALA A 41 0.41 9.15 0.30
C ALA A 41 0.69 7.64 0.32
N HIS A 42 1.93 7.24 0.56
CA HIS A 42 2.30 5.83 0.63
C HIS A 42 3.34 5.55 1.71
N LEU A 43 3.29 4.33 2.26
CA LEU A 43 4.29 3.87 3.21
C LEU A 43 5.61 3.56 2.48
N THR A 44 6.70 4.17 2.89
CA THR A 44 8.02 3.92 2.31
C THR A 44 9.10 3.87 3.39
N CYS A 45 10.17 3.14 3.13
CA CYS A 45 11.34 3.10 4.01
C CYS A 45 12.20 4.33 3.74
N ARG A 46 12.67 5.03 4.79
CA ARG A 46 13.57 6.18 4.62
C ARG A 46 14.91 5.78 4.03
N ASP A 47 15.42 4.62 4.41
CA ASP A 47 16.64 4.06 3.87
C ASP A 47 16.31 3.17 2.66
N SER A 48 16.33 3.76 1.46
CA SER A 48 16.34 2.99 0.21
C SER A 48 17.52 1.99 0.13
N GLU A 49 18.51 2.10 1.03
CA GLU A 49 19.64 1.19 1.18
C GLU A 49 19.45 0.11 2.25
N THR A 50 18.43 0.24 3.12
CA THR A 50 18.07 -0.84 4.04
C THR A 50 17.35 -1.96 3.29
N LYS A 51 18.15 -2.88 2.71
CA LYS A 51 17.74 -4.24 2.35
C LYS A 51 16.79 -4.73 3.44
N ILE A 52 15.49 -4.87 3.15
CA ILE A 52 14.44 -5.46 4.03
C ILE A 52 15.08 -6.18 5.23
N LEU A 53 15.32 -5.43 6.32
CA LEU A 53 16.31 -5.81 7.31
C LEU A 53 15.70 -6.86 8.22
N LEU A 54 16.22 -8.08 8.13
CA LEU A 54 15.81 -9.24 8.93
C LEU A 54 14.31 -9.57 8.83
N PHE A 55 13.99 -10.72 8.23
CA PHE A 55 12.65 -11.33 8.29
C PHE A 55 11.48 -10.49 7.73
N GLY A 56 11.72 -9.56 6.81
CA GLY A 56 10.62 -8.82 6.16
C GLY A 56 10.20 -7.53 6.84
N ARG A 57 10.99 -7.01 7.80
CA ARG A 57 10.66 -5.80 8.59
C ARG A 57 11.56 -4.62 8.26
N ALA A 58 11.06 -3.41 8.50
CA ALA A 58 11.87 -2.19 8.54
C ALA A 58 11.31 -1.24 9.62
N LEU A 59 12.15 -0.87 10.58
CA LEU A 59 11.73 -0.11 11.77
C LEU A 59 11.59 1.40 11.49
N ASN A 60 12.32 1.92 10.49
CA ASN A 60 12.38 3.34 10.15
C ASN A 60 11.63 3.67 8.85
N SER A 61 10.41 3.14 8.71
CA SER A 61 9.52 3.51 7.62
C SER A 61 8.64 4.69 8.02
N SER A 62 8.06 5.36 7.04
CA SER A 62 7.15 6.49 7.26
C SER A 62 6.22 6.65 6.07
N VAL A 63 5.04 7.21 6.29
CA VAL A 63 4.21 7.65 5.17
C VAL A 63 4.87 8.88 4.54
N LYS A 64 5.02 8.88 3.21
CA LYS A 64 5.45 10.05 2.45
C LYS A 64 4.38 10.45 1.46
N LEU A 65 4.32 11.76 1.20
CA LEU A 65 3.48 12.34 0.17
C LEU A 65 4.36 12.68 -1.03
N GLU A 66 4.24 11.91 -2.10
CA GLU A 66 5.07 12.05 -3.30
C GLU A 66 4.19 12.22 -4.56
N PRO A 67 4.71 12.89 -5.61
CA PRO A 67 4.00 12.97 -6.88
C PRO A 67 3.72 11.58 -7.43
N LEU A 68 2.52 11.37 -7.98
CA LEU A 68 2.06 10.09 -8.52
C LEU A 68 3.05 9.49 -9.54
N ASP A 69 3.66 10.34 -10.38
CA ASP A 69 4.63 9.91 -11.40
C ASP A 69 5.96 9.46 -10.80
N VAL A 70 6.34 9.97 -9.63
CA VAL A 70 7.52 9.54 -8.87
C VAL A 70 7.30 8.17 -8.23
N VAL A 71 6.09 7.95 -7.67
CA VAL A 71 5.74 6.66 -7.05
C VAL A 71 5.71 5.54 -8.10
N GLY A 72 5.08 5.80 -9.25
CA GLY A 72 5.10 4.88 -10.38
C GLY A 72 4.25 5.29 -11.58
N LYS A 73 4.81 5.09 -12.78
CA LYS A 73 4.15 5.42 -14.06
C LYS A 73 2.94 4.55 -14.39
N LYS A 74 2.98 3.28 -13.94
CA LYS A 74 1.90 2.31 -14.17
C LYS A 74 1.15 2.11 -12.85
N TYR A 75 -0.13 2.45 -12.85
CA TYR A 75 -0.99 2.32 -11.69
C TYR A 75 -2.44 2.02 -12.10
N LYS A 76 -3.23 1.55 -11.13
CA LYS A 76 -4.68 1.38 -11.25
C LYS A 76 -5.35 1.75 -9.92
N VAL A 77 -6.59 2.22 -9.98
CA VAL A 77 -7.43 2.36 -8.77
C VAL A 77 -7.85 0.97 -8.31
N ASN A 78 -7.70 0.67 -7.03
CA ASN A 78 -8.03 -0.62 -6.45
C ASN A 78 -8.78 -0.50 -5.11
N ASN A 79 -10.04 -0.06 -5.19
CA ASN A 79 -10.93 0.05 -4.04
C ASN A 79 -11.72 -1.25 -3.79
N TYR A 80 -11.03 -2.39 -3.73
CA TYR A 80 -11.66 -3.73 -3.71
C TYR A 80 -12.50 -4.05 -2.46
N LEU A 81 -12.44 -3.22 -1.41
CA LEU A 81 -13.22 -3.42 -0.19
C LEU A 81 -14.45 -2.52 -0.10
N ASP A 82 -14.69 -1.61 -1.05
CA ASP A 82 -15.82 -0.66 -1.01
C ASP A 82 -17.18 -1.37 -0.82
N GLU A 83 -17.35 -2.58 -1.38
CA GLU A 83 -18.59 -3.37 -1.24
C GLU A 83 -18.83 -3.87 0.19
N LYS A 84 -17.76 -4.06 0.99
CA LYS A 84 -17.82 -4.64 2.34
C LYS A 84 -17.56 -3.63 3.44
N HIS A 85 -16.81 -2.57 3.12
CA HIS A 85 -16.37 -1.55 4.04
C HIS A 85 -16.57 -0.18 3.35
N PRO A 86 -17.48 0.67 3.83
CA PRO A 86 -17.65 2.00 3.25
C PRO A 86 -16.35 2.81 3.39
N PRO A 87 -15.96 3.60 2.37
CA PRO A 87 -14.80 4.46 2.49
C PRO A 87 -15.04 5.54 3.55
N ARG A 88 -13.99 5.87 4.30
CA ARG A 88 -13.97 6.97 5.25
C ARG A 88 -13.90 8.30 4.51
N ASP A 89 -14.44 9.35 5.12
CA ASP A 89 -14.35 10.69 4.55
C ASP A 89 -12.90 11.17 4.48
N PHE A 90 -12.50 11.65 3.29
CA PHE A 90 -11.13 12.06 3.05
C PHE A 90 -10.74 13.29 3.86
N TYR A 91 -11.60 14.29 3.90
CA TYR A 91 -11.28 15.61 4.44
C TYR A 91 -11.31 15.64 5.96
N SER A 92 -12.19 14.87 6.60
CA SER A 92 -12.32 14.81 8.06
C SER A 92 -11.38 13.80 8.72
N HIS A 93 -11.11 12.66 8.08
CA HIS A 93 -10.35 11.56 8.69
C HIS A 93 -9.05 11.26 7.96
N ILE A 94 -9.12 10.86 6.69
CA ILE A 94 -7.96 10.30 5.97
C ILE A 94 -6.81 11.32 5.89
N LYS A 95 -7.13 12.57 5.56
CA LYS A 95 -6.14 13.64 5.41
C LYS A 95 -5.35 13.88 6.70
N SER A 96 -6.04 14.00 7.83
CA SER A 96 -5.40 14.23 9.13
C SER A 96 -4.55 13.03 9.56
N GLU A 97 -5.01 11.80 9.32
CA GLU A 97 -4.23 10.59 9.62
C GLU A 97 -2.96 10.49 8.76
N ILE A 98 -3.04 10.86 7.48
CA ILE A 98 -1.86 10.94 6.61
C ILE A 98 -0.86 11.95 7.16
N GLU A 99 -1.32 13.15 7.52
CA GLU A 99 -0.47 14.22 8.04
C GLU A 99 0.20 13.80 9.36
N GLU A 100 -0.52 13.14 10.25
CA GLU A 100 0.06 12.58 11.48
C GLU A 100 1.10 11.48 11.17
N ALA A 101 0.76 10.54 10.28
CA ALA A 101 1.63 9.43 9.90
C ALA A 101 2.91 9.86 9.18
N MET A 102 2.93 11.05 8.56
CA MET A 102 4.14 11.63 7.97
C MET A 102 5.15 12.11 9.01
N THR A 103 4.70 12.41 10.24
CA THR A 103 5.56 12.93 11.32
C THR A 103 6.19 11.84 12.18
N LYS A 104 5.61 10.63 12.17
CA LYS A 104 6.00 9.53 13.06
C LYS A 104 6.67 8.39 12.26
N PRO A 105 7.73 7.76 12.80
CA PRO A 105 8.23 6.51 12.24
C PRO A 105 7.20 5.40 12.47
N ILE A 106 7.00 4.57 11.44
CA ILE A 106 6.12 3.41 11.42
C ILE A 106 6.99 2.20 11.10
N THR A 107 6.74 1.08 11.79
CA THR A 107 7.38 -0.19 11.44
C THR A 107 6.66 -0.81 10.24
N PHE A 108 7.37 -0.92 9.12
CA PHE A 108 6.94 -1.77 8.01
C PHE A 108 7.16 -3.24 8.38
N ASP A 109 6.18 -4.06 8.07
CA ASP A 109 6.24 -5.52 8.18
C ASP A 109 5.52 -6.12 6.99
N ILE A 110 6.21 -6.93 6.19
CA ILE A 110 5.65 -7.50 4.97
C ILE A 110 4.35 -8.29 5.24
N LEU A 111 4.24 -8.96 6.38
CA LEU A 111 3.11 -9.82 6.76
C LEU A 111 2.02 -9.04 7.48
N PHE A 112 2.39 -8.13 8.38
CA PHE A 112 1.44 -7.51 9.31
C PHE A 112 1.22 -6.02 9.09
N HIS A 113 2.13 -5.29 8.45
CA HIS A 113 2.06 -3.84 8.28
C HIS A 113 2.80 -3.37 7.02
N ASN A 114 2.33 -3.82 5.86
CA ASN A 114 2.88 -3.41 4.56
C ASN A 114 2.13 -2.19 3.98
N SER A 115 2.45 -1.81 2.74
CA SER A 115 1.81 -0.66 2.09
C SER A 115 0.32 -0.85 1.80
N GLU A 116 -0.14 -2.07 1.50
CA GLU A 116 -1.56 -2.37 1.31
C GLU A 116 -2.34 -2.25 2.62
N HIS A 117 -1.79 -2.78 3.71
CA HIS A 117 -2.36 -2.63 5.04
C HIS A 117 -2.51 -1.17 5.44
N GLN A 118 -1.52 -0.33 5.14
CA GLN A 118 -1.58 1.09 5.44
C GLN A 118 -2.65 1.79 4.58
N ALA A 119 -2.75 1.45 3.29
CA ALA A 119 -3.74 2.02 2.39
C ALA A 119 -5.18 1.63 2.77
N THR A 120 -5.42 0.37 3.14
CA THR A 120 -6.73 -0.09 3.60
C THR A 120 -7.09 0.48 4.96
N LEU A 121 -6.12 0.61 5.88
CA LEU A 121 -6.33 1.29 7.16
C LEU A 121 -6.78 2.74 6.92
N LEU A 122 -6.09 3.46 6.03
CA LEU A 122 -6.45 4.83 5.68
C LEU A 122 -7.84 4.94 5.02
N ARG A 123 -8.16 4.12 4.01
CA ARG A 123 -9.45 4.24 3.32
C ARG A 123 -10.63 3.73 4.15
N TYR A 124 -10.48 2.63 4.87
CA TYR A 124 -11.60 1.89 5.46
C TYR A 124 -11.57 1.81 6.99
N GLY A 125 -10.47 2.22 7.62
CA GLY A 125 -10.27 2.01 9.07
C GLY A 125 -9.98 0.56 9.44
N VAL A 126 -9.76 -0.33 8.47
CA VAL A 126 -9.44 -1.74 8.69
C VAL A 126 -8.15 -2.11 8.01
N LYS A 127 -7.35 -2.92 8.69
CA LYS A 127 -6.02 -3.32 8.21
C LYS A 127 -6.12 -4.66 7.48
N LYS A 128 -6.15 -4.63 6.15
CA LYS A 128 -6.24 -5.84 5.29
C LYS A 128 -5.24 -5.80 4.14
N SER A 129 -4.82 -6.99 3.69
CA SER A 129 -3.89 -7.14 2.58
C SER A 129 -4.12 -8.43 1.80
N GLU A 130 -4.77 -8.32 0.65
CA GLU A 130 -5.08 -9.46 -0.22
C GLU A 130 -3.78 -10.07 -0.79
N GLN A 131 -2.75 -9.25 -1.02
CA GLN A 131 -1.47 -9.76 -1.53
C GLN A 131 -0.87 -10.79 -0.55
N ILE A 132 -0.98 -10.53 0.75
CA ILE A 132 -0.39 -11.38 1.79
C ILE A 132 -1.25 -12.60 2.05
N GLU A 133 -2.58 -12.47 2.03
CA GLU A 133 -3.48 -13.63 2.07
C GLU A 133 -3.17 -14.62 0.92
N LYS A 134 -2.92 -14.10 -0.29
CA LYS A 134 -2.53 -14.91 -1.46
C LYS A 134 -1.13 -15.52 -1.35
N VAL A 135 -0.18 -14.83 -0.73
CA VAL A 135 1.15 -15.39 -0.48
C VAL A 135 1.08 -16.48 0.59
N TYR A 136 0.37 -16.23 1.69
CA TYR A 136 0.16 -17.19 2.77
C TYR A 136 -0.46 -18.49 2.27
N SER A 137 -1.52 -18.41 1.46
CA SER A 137 -2.18 -19.61 0.94
C SER A 137 -1.26 -20.50 0.09
N LYS A 138 -0.17 -19.95 -0.49
CA LYS A 138 0.83 -20.70 -1.25
C LYS A 138 1.98 -21.24 -0.40
N ILE A 139 2.42 -20.49 0.61
CA ILE A 139 3.54 -20.92 1.47
C ILE A 139 3.11 -21.91 2.55
N VAL A 140 1.89 -21.80 3.07
CA VAL A 140 1.37 -22.67 4.16
C VAL A 140 1.42 -24.15 3.78
N PRO A 141 0.99 -24.59 2.58
CA PRO A 141 1.11 -26.00 2.19
C PRO A 141 2.57 -26.47 2.15
N THR A 142 3.46 -25.63 1.63
CA THR A 142 4.90 -25.93 1.53
C THR A 142 5.54 -26.09 2.91
N TRP A 143 5.21 -25.21 3.85
CA TRP A 143 5.70 -25.29 5.22
C TRP A 143 5.12 -26.50 5.95
N ARG A 144 3.81 -26.74 5.83
CA ARG A 144 3.15 -27.91 6.42
C ARG A 144 3.84 -29.21 5.96
N GLN A 145 4.08 -29.36 4.66
CA GLN A 145 4.78 -30.52 4.12
C GLN A 145 6.23 -30.64 4.65
N ALA A 146 6.95 -29.53 4.79
CA ALA A 146 8.31 -29.54 5.34
C ALA A 146 8.35 -29.89 6.83
N PHE A 147 7.36 -29.44 7.61
CA PHE A 147 7.20 -29.79 9.02
C PHE A 147 6.83 -31.27 9.18
N GLU A 148 5.86 -31.76 8.41
CA GLU A 148 5.47 -33.18 8.41
C GLU A 148 6.64 -34.10 8.02
N LYS A 149 7.47 -33.69 7.05
CA LYS A 149 8.68 -34.44 6.64
C LYS A 149 9.83 -34.40 7.64
N LYS A 150 9.87 -33.41 8.54
CA LYS A 150 10.88 -33.30 9.62
C LYS A 150 10.44 -33.94 10.93
N MET A 151 9.20 -34.41 11.03
CA MET A 151 8.63 -35.07 12.21
C MET A 151 8.87 -36.59 12.21
N PHE A 152 9.92 -37.08 11.54
CA PHE A 152 10.39 -38.46 11.57
C PHE A 152 11.90 -38.52 11.77
#